data_AF-A0AAW3RQT1-F1
#
_entry.id   AF-A0AAW3RQT1-F1
#
_cell.length_a   1.000
_cell.length_b   1.000
_cell.length_c   1.000
_cell.angle_alpha   90.00
_cell.angle_beta   90.00
_cell.angle_gamma   90.00
#
_symmetry.space_group_name_H-M   'P 1'
#
loop_
_entity.id
_entity.type
_entity.pdbx_description
1 polymer ?
#
loop_
_entity_poly.entity_id
_entity_poly.type
_entity_poly.pdbx_seq_one_letter_code
_entity_poly.pdbx_strand_id
1 'polypeptide(L)'
;MSKFRDINVKGSDNSNNNNINQKNSGGNNVQNTTIVNKTTNNTYNNTSNGQDSSGIGAIAIAGAVGLLFIIWFLFTNLEKIYSVLKIVSITSPLLSALAVIILAFRNEVEKNDITRAVLSLILGGILFFLNEFFKTQAPQDIIDLSYKVNSVWDFWNGLNEHGKNISISMLVSSILIALSAIINHFISIRQFLYSLSDPAMTGIYFSVFKMTDFFRIRVSGTIIIIFAIFTLFALQGYIFNFKFS
;
A
#
# COMPACT_ATOMS: atom_id res chain seq x y z
N MET A 1 3.99 -11.65 85.45
CA MET A 1 4.90 -10.49 85.54
C MET A 1 6.10 -10.80 84.66
N SER A 2 6.64 -9.81 83.93
CA SER A 2 7.68 -9.96 82.90
C SER A 2 7.22 -10.60 81.59
N LYS A 3 7.63 -10.18 80.39
CA LYS A 3 8.29 -8.96 79.88
C LYS A 3 8.56 -9.23 78.39
N PHE A 4 8.39 -8.20 77.55
CA PHE A 4 9.07 -7.96 76.25
C PHE A 4 8.83 -8.95 75.10
N ARG A 5 8.26 -8.52 73.97
CA ARG A 5 8.83 -7.71 72.86
C ARG A 5 10.16 -8.25 72.33
N ASP A 6 10.17 -8.70 71.07
CA ASP A 6 10.88 -8.06 69.94
C ASP A 6 10.65 -8.89 68.65
N ILE A 7 10.03 -8.32 67.60
CA ILE A 7 10.61 -7.71 66.38
C ILE A 7 11.24 -8.72 65.38
N ASN A 8 10.44 -9.00 64.33
CA ASN A 8 10.71 -8.98 62.88
C ASN A 8 12.00 -9.58 62.30
N VAL A 9 11.88 -10.56 61.40
CA VAL A 9 12.68 -10.60 60.15
C VAL A 9 11.87 -11.24 59.01
N LYS A 10 11.87 -10.56 57.86
CA LYS A 10 11.36 -10.95 56.54
C LYS A 10 11.70 -12.39 56.14
N GLY A 11 10.75 -13.05 55.48
CA GLY A 11 10.96 -14.25 54.70
C GLY A 11 9.74 -14.53 53.84
N SER A 12 9.72 -13.93 52.65
CA SER A 12 8.91 -14.40 51.53
C SER A 12 9.17 -15.89 51.34
N ASP A 13 8.12 -16.73 51.39
CA ASP A 13 8.08 -17.88 50.51
C ASP A 13 6.63 -18.33 50.24
N ASN A 14 6.39 -18.43 48.95
CA ASN A 14 5.13 -18.66 48.28
C ASN A 14 4.82 -20.16 48.32
N SER A 15 4.03 -20.62 49.30
CA SER A 15 3.54 -22.01 49.34
C SER A 15 2.16 -22.08 48.69
N ASN A 16 2.15 -22.35 47.39
CA ASN A 16 0.96 -22.75 46.64
C ASN A 16 0.52 -24.13 47.15
N ASN A 17 -0.57 -24.10 47.90
CA ASN A 17 -1.20 -25.20 48.58
C ASN A 17 -2.01 -26.04 47.57
N ASN A 18 -1.40 -27.05 46.95
CA ASN A 18 -2.13 -28.05 46.16
C ASN A 18 -2.47 -29.26 47.03
N ASN A 19 -3.67 -29.21 47.59
CA ASN A 19 -4.38 -30.32 48.24
C ASN A 19 -4.49 -31.52 47.28
N ILE A 20 -3.85 -32.64 47.62
CA ILE A 20 -4.13 -33.94 46.99
C ILE A 20 -4.46 -34.95 48.08
N ASN A 21 -5.75 -35.21 48.24
CA ASN A 21 -6.27 -36.36 48.97
C ASN A 21 -6.15 -37.60 48.08
N GLN A 22 -5.30 -38.55 48.44
CA GLN A 22 -5.40 -39.93 47.97
C GLN A 22 -5.43 -40.89 49.16
N LYS A 23 -6.61 -41.45 49.42
CA LYS A 23 -6.79 -42.66 50.23
C LYS A 23 -6.52 -43.85 49.32
N ASN A 24 -5.60 -44.73 49.72
CA ASN A 24 -5.75 -46.14 49.36
C ASN A 24 -5.25 -47.06 50.47
N SER A 25 -6.05 -48.10 50.67
CA SER A 25 -6.08 -49.04 51.77
C SER A 25 -5.39 -50.35 51.36
N GLY A 26 -4.49 -50.85 52.23
CA GLY A 26 -4.20 -52.29 52.39
C GLY A 26 -3.40 -53.01 51.29
N GLY A 27 -2.13 -53.34 51.60
CA GLY A 27 -1.38 -54.40 50.90
C GLY A 27 0.13 -54.25 51.02
N ASN A 28 0.78 -55.07 51.85
CA ASN A 28 2.23 -55.18 51.93
C ASN A 28 2.79 -55.94 50.71
N ASN A 29 3.74 -55.35 49.97
CA ASN A 29 4.95 -56.09 49.61
C ASN A 29 6.13 -55.17 49.26
N VAL A 30 7.29 -55.56 49.78
CA VAL A 30 8.56 -54.84 49.76
C VAL A 30 9.23 -55.01 48.40
N GLN A 31 9.47 -53.92 47.68
CA GLN A 31 10.51 -53.86 46.65
C GLN A 31 11.31 -52.57 46.77
N ASN A 32 12.59 -52.78 47.11
CA ASN A 32 13.64 -51.80 47.25
C ASN A 32 13.78 -51.00 45.94
N THR A 33 13.24 -49.79 45.89
CA THR A 33 13.43 -48.90 44.75
C THR A 33 13.94 -47.57 45.28
N THR A 34 15.24 -47.35 45.09
CA THR A 34 15.88 -46.05 45.26
C THR A 34 15.18 -45.06 44.33
N ILE A 35 14.34 -44.18 44.88
CA ILE A 35 13.76 -43.09 44.12
C ILE A 35 14.88 -42.06 43.90
N VAL A 36 15.61 -42.23 42.81
CA VAL A 36 16.36 -41.13 42.20
C VAL A 36 15.30 -40.18 41.68
N ASN A 37 15.13 -39.05 42.38
CA ASN A 37 14.28 -37.96 41.93
C ASN A 37 14.93 -37.36 40.68
N LYS A 38 14.71 -38.00 39.51
CA LYS A 38 14.93 -37.37 38.23
C LYS A 38 13.77 -36.40 38.06
N THR A 39 13.91 -35.24 38.67
CA THR A 39 13.07 -34.07 38.39
C THR A 39 13.29 -33.77 36.92
N THR A 40 12.47 -34.38 36.08
CA THR A 40 12.34 -33.99 34.70
C THR A 40 11.56 -32.69 34.80
N ASN A 41 12.28 -31.59 34.98
CA ASN A 41 11.75 -30.28 34.68
C ASN A 41 11.43 -30.32 33.18
N ASN A 42 10.21 -30.74 32.86
CA ASN A 42 9.57 -30.32 31.63
C ASN A 42 9.29 -28.82 31.82
N THR A 43 10.36 -28.03 31.81
CA THR A 43 10.28 -26.70 31.25
C THR A 43 9.81 -26.97 29.83
N TYR A 44 8.53 -26.71 29.57
CA TYR A 44 8.13 -26.38 28.21
C TYR A 44 8.95 -25.14 27.85
N ASN A 45 10.18 -25.38 27.38
CA ASN A 45 10.79 -24.51 26.41
C ASN A 45 9.85 -24.61 25.22
N ASN A 46 8.85 -23.72 25.19
CA ASN A 46 8.51 -23.10 23.93
C ASN A 46 9.78 -22.40 23.46
N THR A 47 10.70 -23.18 22.89
CA THR A 47 11.47 -22.74 21.74
C THR A 47 10.42 -22.32 20.73
N SER A 48 10.04 -21.04 20.79
CA SER A 48 9.62 -20.37 19.57
C SER A 48 10.72 -20.69 18.58
N ASN A 49 10.37 -21.39 17.50
CA ASN A 49 11.17 -21.31 16.29
C ASN A 49 11.52 -19.85 16.13
N GLY A 50 12.81 -19.53 16.26
CA GLY A 50 13.34 -18.19 16.15
C GLY A 50 13.16 -17.74 14.70
N GLN A 51 11.93 -17.35 14.35
CA GLN A 51 11.74 -16.36 13.32
C GLN A 51 12.14 -15.05 13.95
N ASP A 52 13.29 -14.54 13.51
CA ASP A 52 13.80 -13.21 13.75
C ASP A 52 12.66 -12.17 13.68
N SER A 53 12.07 -11.87 14.83
CA SER A 53 11.14 -10.75 15.01
C SER A 53 11.86 -9.40 14.81
N SER A 54 13.19 -9.42 14.88
CA SER A 54 14.09 -8.34 14.50
C SER A 54 13.96 -7.98 13.01
N GLY A 55 13.80 -8.97 12.13
CA GLY A 55 13.68 -8.77 10.67
C GLY A 55 12.33 -8.20 10.25
N ILE A 56 11.23 -8.75 10.77
CA ILE A 56 9.87 -8.25 10.48
C ILE A 56 9.66 -6.87 11.11
N GLY A 57 10.17 -6.64 12.33
CA GLY A 57 10.14 -5.34 12.98
C GLY A 57 10.94 -4.29 12.21
N ALA A 58 12.13 -4.63 11.72
CA ALA A 58 12.93 -3.73 10.88
C ALA A 58 12.26 -3.42 9.53
N ILE A 59 11.63 -4.41 8.89
CA ILE A 59 10.88 -4.22 7.63
C ILE A 59 9.66 -3.30 7.85
N ALA A 60 8.93 -3.46 8.95
CA ALA A 60 7.79 -2.61 9.28
C ALA A 60 8.21 -1.16 9.56
N ILE A 61 9.29 -0.96 10.32
CA ILE A 61 9.84 0.38 10.61
C ILE A 61 10.38 1.03 9.33
N ALA A 62 11.14 0.30 8.52
CA ALA A 62 11.64 0.79 7.24
C ALA A 62 10.50 1.16 6.28
N GLY A 63 9.43 0.34 6.24
CA GLY A 63 8.23 0.62 5.46
C GLY A 63 7.49 1.89 5.91
N ALA A 64 7.35 2.11 7.22
CA ALA A 64 6.73 3.31 7.76
C ALA A 64 7.54 4.58 7.43
N VAL A 65 8.86 4.55 7.64
CA VAL A 65 9.74 5.69 7.29
C VAL A 65 9.73 5.95 5.77
N GLY A 66 9.75 4.89 4.95
CA GLY A 66 9.63 5.01 3.50
C GLY A 66 8.33 5.66 3.07
N LEU A 67 7.19 5.27 3.66
CA LEU A 67 5.90 5.89 3.39
C LEU A 67 5.91 7.39 3.73
N LEU A 68 6.42 7.76 4.91
CA LEU A 68 6.53 9.16 5.31
C LEU A 68 7.42 9.96 4.35
N PHE A 69 8.52 9.37 3.89
CA PHE A 69 9.38 10.00 2.90
C PHE A 69 8.64 10.22 1.58
N ILE A 70 7.86 9.25 1.10
CA ILE A 70 7.08 9.38 -0.14
C ILE A 70 6.03 10.48 0.01
N ILE A 71 5.36 10.58 1.15
CA ILE A 71 4.40 11.67 1.43
C ILE A 71 5.11 13.02 1.37
N TRP A 72 6.23 13.18 2.08
CA TRP A 72 6.99 14.44 2.06
C TRP A 72 7.46 14.77 0.63
N PHE A 73 8.00 13.79 -0.08
CA PHE A 73 8.46 13.93 -1.46
C PHE A 73 7.34 14.36 -2.42
N LEU A 74 6.13 13.83 -2.23
CA LEU A 74 4.94 14.22 -3.00
C LEU A 74 4.68 15.72 -2.86
N PHE A 75 4.63 16.25 -1.63
CA PHE A 75 4.35 17.67 -1.41
C PHE A 75 5.48 18.57 -1.91
N THR A 76 6.73 18.20 -1.67
CA THR A 76 7.91 18.94 -2.17
C THR A 76 7.96 18.99 -3.70
N ASN A 77 7.40 17.99 -4.39
CA ASN A 77 7.42 17.90 -5.86
C ASN A 77 6.02 17.97 -6.49
N LEU A 78 5.02 18.49 -5.77
CA LEU A 78 3.62 18.42 -6.17
C LEU A 78 3.38 19.04 -7.54
N GLU A 79 3.97 20.21 -7.81
CA GLU A 79 3.85 20.89 -9.09
C GLU A 79 4.42 20.09 -10.26
N LYS A 80 5.57 19.43 -10.05
CA LYS A 80 6.22 18.61 -11.08
C LYS A 80 5.39 17.36 -11.37
N ILE A 81 4.94 16.67 -10.33
CA ILE A 81 4.11 15.46 -10.44
C ILE A 81 2.81 15.81 -11.18
N TYR A 82 2.11 16.85 -10.74
CA TYR A 82 0.91 17.35 -11.42
C TYR A 82 1.17 17.65 -12.90
N SER A 83 2.26 18.34 -13.22
CA SER A 83 2.57 18.75 -14.59
C SER A 83 2.82 17.53 -15.50
N VAL A 84 3.59 16.55 -15.01
CA VAL A 84 3.84 15.30 -15.75
C VAL A 84 2.53 14.54 -15.98
N LEU A 85 1.71 14.37 -14.95
CA LEU A 85 0.42 13.66 -15.07
C LEU A 85 -0.54 14.35 -16.04
N LYS A 86 -0.54 15.69 -16.04
CA LYS A 86 -1.31 16.50 -16.99
C LYS A 86 -0.85 16.25 -18.42
N ILE A 87 0.45 16.27 -18.67
CA ILE A 87 1.02 15.99 -20.00
C ILE A 87 0.63 14.59 -20.46
N VAL A 88 0.83 13.56 -19.63
CA VAL A 88 0.48 12.17 -19.99
C VAL A 88 -1.02 12.02 -20.28
N SER A 89 -1.88 12.69 -19.52
CA SER A 89 -3.34 12.64 -19.72
C SER A 89 -3.76 13.23 -21.07
N ILE A 90 -3.02 14.21 -21.59
CA ILE A 90 -3.28 14.84 -22.91
C ILE A 90 -2.62 14.05 -24.05
N THR A 91 -1.38 13.61 -23.88
CA THR A 91 -0.64 12.92 -24.95
C THR A 91 -1.21 11.54 -25.26
N SER A 92 -1.85 10.88 -24.28
CA SER A 92 -2.45 9.56 -24.48
C SER A 92 -3.59 9.58 -25.53
N PRO A 93 -4.64 10.42 -25.40
CA PRO A 93 -5.63 10.60 -26.44
C PRO A 93 -5.06 11.01 -27.80
N LEU A 94 -4.05 11.90 -27.83
CA LEU A 94 -3.43 12.34 -29.08
C LEU A 94 -2.75 11.18 -29.82
N LEU A 95 -2.06 10.30 -29.09
CA LEU A 95 -1.43 9.12 -29.67
C LEU A 95 -2.47 8.13 -30.24
N SER A 96 -3.60 7.97 -29.54
CA SER A 96 -4.71 7.15 -30.02
C SER A 96 -5.39 7.75 -31.25
N ALA A 97 -5.55 9.08 -31.31
CA ALA A 97 -6.05 9.78 -32.49
C ALA A 97 -5.10 9.62 -33.69
N LEU A 98 -3.78 9.74 -33.47
CA LEU A 98 -2.77 9.51 -34.50
C LEU A 98 -2.86 8.08 -35.07
N ALA A 99 -3.11 7.08 -34.23
CA ALA A 99 -3.31 5.70 -34.68
C ALA A 99 -4.48 5.56 -35.66
N VAL A 100 -5.61 6.24 -35.38
CA VAL A 100 -6.78 6.27 -36.28
C VAL A 100 -6.44 6.99 -37.59
N ILE A 101 -5.68 8.08 -37.53
CA ILE A 101 -5.24 8.81 -38.73
C ILE A 101 -4.37 7.92 -39.63
N ILE A 102 -3.44 7.15 -39.06
CA ILE A 102 -2.61 6.20 -39.82
C ILE A 102 -3.47 5.15 -40.51
N LEU A 103 -4.44 4.57 -39.80
CA LEU A 103 -5.39 3.61 -40.39
C LEU A 103 -6.25 4.25 -41.50
N ALA A 104 -6.61 5.53 -41.35
CA ALA A 104 -7.38 6.27 -42.35
C ALA A 104 -6.60 6.43 -43.65
N PHE A 105 -5.31 6.78 -43.57
CA PHE A 105 -4.45 6.85 -44.77
C PHE A 105 -4.28 5.51 -45.48
N ARG A 106 -4.47 4.39 -44.76
CA ARG A 106 -4.44 3.03 -45.31
C ARG A 106 -5.80 2.53 -45.77
N ASN A 107 -6.88 3.28 -45.57
CA ASN A 107 -8.27 2.84 -45.76
C ASN A 107 -8.64 1.57 -44.95
N GLU A 108 -8.04 1.42 -43.77
CA GLU A 108 -8.21 0.25 -42.88
C GLU A 108 -8.94 0.61 -41.56
N VAL A 109 -9.69 1.71 -41.53
CA VAL A 109 -10.38 2.16 -40.31
C VAL A 109 -11.62 1.30 -40.05
N GLU A 110 -11.68 0.68 -38.87
CA GLU A 110 -12.89 0.04 -38.38
C GLU A 110 -13.61 0.91 -37.34
N LYS A 111 -14.91 0.65 -37.15
CA LYS A 111 -15.72 1.31 -36.10
C LYS A 111 -15.12 1.13 -34.70
N ASN A 112 -14.46 0.00 -34.46
CA ASN A 112 -13.82 -0.29 -33.18
C ASN A 112 -12.61 0.61 -32.93
N ASP A 113 -11.87 1.03 -33.96
CA ASP A 113 -10.74 1.97 -33.82
C ASP A 113 -11.19 3.34 -33.34
N ILE A 114 -12.27 3.85 -33.95
CA ILE A 114 -12.88 5.11 -33.57
C ILE A 114 -13.39 5.04 -32.13
N THR A 115 -14.12 3.96 -31.79
CA THR A 115 -14.62 3.75 -30.42
C THR A 115 -13.48 3.73 -29.40
N ARG A 116 -12.38 3.03 -29.69
CA ARG A 116 -11.19 2.99 -28.81
C ARG A 116 -10.58 4.38 -28.62
N ALA A 117 -10.49 5.18 -29.69
CA ALA A 117 -9.96 6.53 -29.60
C ALA A 117 -10.85 7.49 -28.82
N VAL A 118 -12.16 7.44 -29.04
CA VAL A 118 -13.13 8.23 -28.27
C VAL A 118 -13.08 7.85 -26.78
N LEU A 119 -13.01 6.56 -26.46
CA LEU A 119 -12.88 6.11 -25.07
C LEU A 119 -11.55 6.54 -24.44
N SER A 120 -10.43 6.46 -25.17
CA SER A 120 -9.14 6.97 -24.68
C SER A 120 -9.20 8.48 -24.40
N LEU A 121 -9.88 9.24 -25.27
CA LEU A 121 -10.13 10.67 -25.08
C LEU A 121 -10.94 10.95 -23.81
N ILE A 122 -12.04 10.22 -23.59
CA ILE A 122 -12.86 10.37 -22.39
C ILE A 122 -12.04 10.04 -21.14
N LEU A 123 -11.30 8.94 -21.14
CA LEU A 123 -10.45 8.54 -20.01
C LEU A 123 -9.35 9.57 -19.75
N GLY A 124 -8.68 10.07 -20.79
CA GLY A 124 -7.68 11.13 -20.68
C GLY A 124 -8.27 12.43 -20.12
N GLY A 125 -9.48 12.79 -20.56
CA GLY A 125 -10.22 13.93 -20.02
C GLY A 125 -10.57 13.78 -18.55
N ILE A 126 -11.10 12.62 -18.13
CA ILE A 126 -11.38 12.31 -16.73
C ILE A 126 -10.11 12.47 -15.88
N LEU A 127 -8.99 11.89 -16.33
CA LEU A 127 -7.72 11.97 -15.60
C LEU A 127 -7.16 13.38 -15.54
N PHE A 128 -7.32 14.15 -16.61
CA PHE A 128 -6.97 15.56 -16.64
C PHE A 128 -7.75 16.33 -15.56
N PHE A 129 -9.08 16.24 -15.55
CA PHE A 129 -9.91 16.95 -14.56
C PHE A 129 -9.66 16.45 -13.14
N LEU A 130 -9.43 15.16 -12.96
CA LEU A 130 -9.11 14.58 -11.66
C LEU A 130 -7.76 15.08 -11.13
N ASN A 131 -6.77 15.26 -12.01
CA ASN A 131 -5.47 15.84 -11.67
C ASN A 131 -5.56 17.34 -11.36
N GLU A 132 -6.43 18.09 -12.06
CA GLU A 132 -6.75 19.49 -11.70
C GLU A 132 -7.40 19.54 -10.31
N PHE A 133 -8.39 18.68 -10.06
CA PHE A 133 -9.05 18.60 -8.77
C PHE A 133 -8.08 18.23 -7.64
N PHE A 134 -7.22 17.23 -7.87
CA PHE A 134 -6.13 16.85 -6.95
C PHE A 134 -5.26 18.05 -6.56
N LYS A 135 -4.84 18.86 -7.54
CA LYS A 135 -4.03 20.06 -7.28
C LYS A 135 -4.79 21.09 -6.46
N THR A 136 -6.07 21.32 -6.75
CA THR A 136 -6.88 22.29 -5.99
C THR A 136 -7.17 21.88 -4.55
N GLN A 137 -7.16 20.58 -4.26
CA GLN A 137 -7.36 20.05 -2.91
C GLN A 137 -6.08 20.05 -2.06
N ALA A 138 -4.92 20.36 -2.65
CA ALA A 138 -3.65 20.40 -1.93
C ALA A 138 -3.60 21.58 -0.95
N PRO A 139 -3.55 21.36 0.37
CA PRO A 139 -3.50 22.48 1.31
C PRO A 139 -2.16 23.19 1.25
N GLN A 140 -2.18 24.51 1.07
CA GLN A 140 -0.95 25.29 0.93
C GLN A 140 -0.07 25.21 2.18
N ASP A 141 -0.67 25.17 3.37
CA ASP A 141 0.08 25.05 4.63
C ASP A 141 0.95 23.78 4.69
N ILE A 142 0.48 22.66 4.10
CA ILE A 142 1.23 21.40 4.05
C ILE A 142 2.36 21.49 3.02
N ILE A 143 2.11 22.12 1.88
CA ILE A 143 3.11 22.37 0.84
C ILE A 143 4.23 23.27 1.40
N ASP A 144 3.87 24.38 2.04
CA ASP A 144 4.82 25.32 2.62
C ASP A 144 5.64 24.66 3.74
N LEU A 145 5.01 23.84 4.58
CA LEU A 145 5.70 23.04 5.59
C LEU A 145 6.71 22.10 4.93
N SER A 146 6.36 21.44 3.83
CA SER A 146 7.24 20.50 3.13
C SER A 146 8.54 21.14 2.62
N TYR A 147 8.50 22.42 2.23
CA TYR A 147 9.67 23.18 1.80
C TYR A 147 10.51 23.74 2.96
N LYS A 148 9.88 24.02 4.10
CA LYS A 148 10.53 24.66 5.25
C LYS A 148 11.37 23.68 6.07
N VAL A 149 10.94 22.43 6.17
CA VAL A 149 11.58 21.42 7.03
C VAL A 149 12.66 20.64 6.30
N ASN A 150 13.71 20.26 7.02
CA ASN A 150 14.87 19.54 6.46
C ASN A 150 14.77 18.01 6.63
N SER A 151 13.77 17.51 7.37
CA SER A 151 13.61 16.09 7.64
C SER A 151 12.16 15.63 7.53
N VAL A 152 11.99 14.36 7.15
CA VAL A 152 10.69 13.68 7.07
C VAL A 152 9.98 13.64 8.43
N TRP A 153 10.75 13.48 9.51
CA TRP A 153 10.21 13.44 10.87
C TRP A 153 9.68 14.81 11.29
N ASP A 154 10.39 15.89 10.97
CA ASP A 154 9.93 17.25 11.26
C ASP A 154 8.69 17.60 10.43
N PHE A 155 8.64 17.16 9.17
CA PHE A 155 7.44 17.28 8.34
C PHE A 155 6.24 16.59 9.00
N TRP A 156 6.37 15.29 9.30
CA TRP A 156 5.25 14.50 9.85
C TRP A 156 4.79 14.99 11.23
N ASN A 157 5.73 15.38 12.10
CA ASN A 157 5.42 15.91 13.42
C ASN A 157 4.88 17.34 13.37
N GLY A 158 5.20 18.10 12.32
CA GLY A 158 4.64 19.43 12.08
C GLY A 158 3.17 19.40 11.63
N LEU A 159 2.64 18.25 11.20
CA LEU A 159 1.25 18.09 10.80
C LEU A 159 0.35 17.78 12.00
N ASN A 160 -0.79 18.45 12.06
CA ASN A 160 -1.89 18.03 12.94
C ASN A 160 -2.55 16.74 12.42
N GLU A 161 -3.42 16.13 13.22
CA GLU A 161 -4.10 14.87 12.89
C GLU A 161 -4.87 14.95 11.57
N HIS A 162 -5.53 16.08 11.31
CA HIS A 162 -6.23 16.33 10.06
C HIS A 162 -5.28 16.40 8.86
N GLY A 163 -4.16 17.11 8.99
CA GLY A 163 -3.13 17.23 7.97
C GLY A 163 -2.45 15.90 7.63
N LYS A 164 -2.27 15.02 8.62
CA LYS A 164 -1.80 13.65 8.41
C LYS A 164 -2.78 12.84 7.55
N ASN A 165 -4.08 12.90 7.87
CA ASN A 165 -5.12 12.23 7.08
C ASN A 165 -5.21 12.77 5.65
N ILE A 166 -5.17 14.10 5.47
CA ILE A 166 -5.13 14.71 4.14
C ILE A 166 -3.89 14.24 3.37
N SER A 167 -2.73 14.24 4.02
CA SER A 167 -1.47 13.83 3.38
C SER A 167 -1.51 12.39 2.85
N ILE A 168 -2.09 11.47 3.62
CA ILE A 168 -2.31 10.08 3.19
C ILE A 168 -3.31 10.02 2.03
N SER A 169 -4.43 10.75 2.14
CA SER A 169 -5.43 10.81 1.09
C SER A 169 -4.84 11.31 -0.24
N MET A 170 -4.04 12.37 -0.19
CA MET A 170 -3.34 12.91 -1.34
C MET A 170 -2.33 11.92 -1.91
N LEU A 171 -1.57 11.22 -1.07
CA LEU A 171 -0.66 10.19 -1.55
C LEU A 171 -1.39 9.10 -2.33
N VAL A 172 -2.42 8.51 -1.74
CA VAL A 172 -3.19 7.44 -2.37
C VAL A 172 -3.84 7.93 -3.67
N SER A 173 -4.42 9.13 -3.64
CA SER A 173 -5.01 9.77 -4.81
C SER A 173 -4.00 9.97 -5.94
N SER A 174 -2.81 10.48 -5.63
CA SER A 174 -1.73 10.68 -6.61
C SER A 174 -1.28 9.37 -7.23
N ILE A 175 -1.15 8.30 -6.44
CA ILE A 175 -0.78 6.97 -6.93
C ILE A 175 -1.84 6.44 -7.90
N LEU A 176 -3.12 6.53 -7.52
CA LEU A 176 -4.22 6.05 -8.36
C LEU A 176 -4.34 6.83 -9.68
N ILE A 177 -4.15 8.16 -9.65
CA ILE A 177 -4.11 9.00 -10.85
C ILE A 177 -2.91 8.60 -11.72
N ALA A 178 -1.72 8.45 -11.12
CA ALA A 178 -0.51 8.09 -11.85
C ALA A 178 -0.61 6.73 -12.54
N LEU A 179 -1.07 5.70 -11.83
CA LEU A 179 -1.30 4.38 -12.40
C LEU A 179 -2.34 4.44 -13.53
N SER A 180 -3.42 5.19 -13.34
CA SER A 180 -4.46 5.34 -14.36
C SER A 180 -3.93 6.05 -15.62
N ALA A 181 -3.12 7.10 -15.46
CA ALA A 181 -2.51 7.82 -16.57
C ALA A 181 -1.55 6.93 -17.36
N ILE A 182 -0.71 6.14 -16.66
CA ILE A 182 0.19 5.16 -17.28
C ILE A 182 -0.63 4.12 -18.06
N ILE A 183 -1.67 3.54 -17.45
CA ILE A 183 -2.53 2.54 -18.11
C ILE A 183 -3.20 3.14 -19.35
N ASN A 184 -3.71 4.37 -19.29
CA ASN A 184 -4.32 5.05 -20.44
C ASN A 184 -3.31 5.31 -21.56
N HIS A 185 -2.06 5.63 -21.19
CA HIS A 185 -0.98 5.77 -22.15
C HIS A 185 -0.67 4.45 -22.85
N PHE A 186 -0.61 3.35 -22.12
CA PHE A 186 -0.41 2.02 -22.70
C PHE A 186 -1.58 1.53 -23.55
N ILE A 187 -2.84 1.87 -23.21
CA ILE A 187 -4.00 1.64 -24.09
C ILE A 187 -3.76 2.32 -25.45
N SER A 188 -3.26 3.56 -25.42
CA SER A 188 -3.03 4.36 -26.62
C SER A 188 -1.81 3.87 -27.41
N ILE A 189 -0.73 3.49 -26.74
CA ILE A 189 0.44 2.82 -27.36
C ILE A 189 0.00 1.52 -28.05
N ARG A 190 -0.83 0.70 -27.40
CA ARG A 190 -1.34 -0.54 -28.00
C ARG A 190 -2.10 -0.26 -29.29
N GLN A 191 -2.99 0.75 -29.30
CA GLN A 191 -3.72 1.13 -30.51
C GLN A 191 -2.79 1.67 -31.59
N PHE A 192 -1.77 2.44 -31.22
CA PHE A 192 -0.76 2.95 -32.13
C PHE A 192 0.07 1.81 -32.76
N LEU A 193 0.54 0.85 -31.96
CA LEU A 193 1.27 -0.32 -32.46
C LEU A 193 0.40 -1.18 -33.40
N TYR A 194 -0.89 -1.30 -33.10
CA TYR A 194 -1.84 -1.94 -34.02
C TYR A 194 -1.91 -1.21 -35.36
N SER A 195 -2.00 0.13 -35.38
CA SER A 195 -2.03 0.90 -36.62
C SER A 195 -0.77 0.79 -37.48
N LEU A 196 0.38 0.52 -36.85
CA LEU A 196 1.67 0.28 -37.51
C LEU A 196 1.88 -1.18 -37.90
N SER A 197 1.01 -2.10 -37.46
CA SER A 197 1.15 -3.52 -37.78
C SER A 197 0.79 -3.77 -39.24
N ASP A 198 1.53 -4.67 -39.86
CA ASP A 198 1.26 -5.15 -41.22
C ASP A 198 -0.08 -5.90 -41.26
N PRO A 199 -0.87 -5.80 -42.35
CA PRO A 199 -2.13 -6.55 -42.48
C PRO A 199 -1.98 -8.07 -42.31
N ALA A 200 -0.82 -8.63 -42.68
CA ALA A 200 -0.49 -10.03 -42.49
C ALA A 200 -0.19 -10.38 -41.03
N MET A 201 -0.25 -9.42 -40.10
CA MET A 201 -0.05 -9.61 -38.66
C MET A 201 1.33 -10.21 -38.35
N THR A 202 2.37 -9.60 -38.90
CA THR A 202 3.78 -10.00 -38.70
C THR A 202 4.67 -8.79 -38.39
N GLY A 203 5.92 -9.04 -38.00
CA GLY A 203 6.92 -8.00 -37.74
C GLY A 203 6.95 -7.49 -36.29
N ILE A 204 7.85 -6.52 -36.06
CA ILE A 204 8.18 -6.03 -34.72
C ILE A 204 6.98 -5.33 -34.08
N TYR A 205 6.27 -4.48 -34.83
CA TYR A 205 5.11 -3.75 -34.31
C TYR A 205 3.99 -4.69 -33.84
N PHE A 206 3.72 -5.77 -34.59
CA PHE A 206 2.73 -6.76 -34.20
C PHE A 206 3.17 -7.58 -32.97
N SER A 207 4.46 -7.90 -32.87
CA SER A 207 5.01 -8.58 -31.68
C SER A 207 4.83 -7.73 -30.41
N VAL A 208 5.18 -6.44 -30.46
CA VAL A 208 5.01 -5.53 -29.32
C VAL A 208 3.53 -5.27 -29.05
N PHE A 209 2.68 -5.18 -30.07
CA PHE A 209 1.22 -5.12 -29.92
C PHE A 209 0.69 -6.33 -29.12
N LYS A 210 1.17 -7.54 -29.41
CA LYS A 210 0.82 -8.74 -28.63
C LYS A 210 1.31 -8.67 -27.18
N MET A 211 2.50 -8.12 -26.93
CA MET A 211 3.00 -7.97 -25.55
C MET A 211 2.17 -6.98 -24.73
N THR A 212 1.53 -6.00 -25.38
CA THR A 212 0.66 -5.01 -24.72
C THR A 212 -0.79 -5.48 -24.58
N ASP A 213 -1.08 -6.76 -24.76
CA ASP A 213 -2.47 -7.26 -24.79
C ASP A 213 -3.23 -7.11 -23.45
N PHE A 214 -2.50 -7.00 -22.33
CA PHE A 214 -3.09 -6.66 -21.04
C PHE A 214 -3.77 -5.29 -21.03
N PHE A 215 -3.32 -4.35 -21.88
CA PHE A 215 -3.82 -2.98 -21.96
C PHE A 215 -5.03 -2.81 -22.89
N ARG A 216 -5.87 -3.84 -23.02
CA ARG A 216 -7.14 -3.74 -23.75
C ARG A 216 -8.06 -2.77 -23.03
N ILE A 217 -8.58 -1.79 -23.77
CA ILE A 217 -9.43 -0.71 -23.22
C ILE A 217 -10.63 -1.23 -22.40
N ARG A 218 -11.19 -2.39 -22.75
CA ARG A 218 -12.32 -2.97 -22.01
C ARG A 218 -11.96 -3.28 -20.55
N VAL A 219 -10.79 -3.87 -20.31
CA VAL A 219 -10.34 -4.25 -18.96
C VAL A 219 -9.68 -3.04 -18.30
N SER A 220 -8.70 -2.46 -18.98
CA SER A 220 -7.91 -1.34 -18.47
C SER A 220 -8.74 -0.08 -18.23
N GLY A 221 -9.70 0.21 -19.10
CA GLY A 221 -10.63 1.33 -18.90
C GLY A 221 -11.53 1.14 -17.68
N THR A 222 -11.97 -0.09 -17.41
CA THR A 222 -12.75 -0.40 -16.19
C THR A 222 -11.91 -0.17 -14.93
N ILE A 223 -10.63 -0.58 -14.94
CA ILE A 223 -9.69 -0.34 -13.84
C ILE A 223 -9.51 1.18 -13.61
N ILE A 224 -9.31 1.95 -14.68
CA ILE A 224 -9.18 3.42 -14.60
C ILE A 224 -10.43 4.05 -13.98
N ILE A 225 -11.63 3.62 -14.38
CA ILE A 225 -12.89 4.15 -13.83
C ILE A 225 -12.99 3.85 -12.34
N ILE A 226 -12.67 2.63 -11.91
CA ILE A 226 -12.65 2.26 -10.49
C ILE A 226 -11.66 3.14 -9.72
N PHE A 227 -10.44 3.29 -10.24
CA PHE A 227 -9.42 4.13 -9.62
C PHE A 227 -9.86 5.59 -9.53
N ALA A 228 -10.47 6.14 -10.58
CA ALA A 228 -10.99 7.50 -10.57
C ALA A 228 -12.07 7.71 -9.50
N ILE A 229 -12.99 6.76 -9.34
CA ILE A 229 -14.02 6.78 -8.29
C ILE A 229 -13.36 6.75 -6.89
N PHE A 230 -12.41 5.83 -6.68
CA PHE A 230 -11.68 5.74 -5.42
C PHE A 230 -10.90 7.01 -5.10
N THR A 231 -10.25 7.62 -6.10
CA THR A 231 -9.57 8.90 -5.95
C THR A 231 -10.54 10.00 -5.51
N LEU A 232 -11.73 10.08 -6.11
CA LEU A 232 -12.73 11.09 -5.72
C LEU A 232 -13.17 10.91 -4.26
N PHE A 233 -13.43 9.67 -3.83
CA PHE A 233 -13.78 9.39 -2.44
C PHE A 233 -12.63 9.67 -1.47
N ALA A 234 -11.39 9.37 -1.86
CA ALA A 234 -10.20 9.69 -1.07
C ALA A 234 -10.10 11.22 -0.89
N LEU A 235 -10.09 11.98 -1.98
CA LEU A 235 -9.91 13.43 -1.96
C LEU A 235 -11.01 14.16 -1.18
N GLN A 236 -12.23 13.61 -1.13
CA GLN A 236 -13.33 14.17 -0.32
C GLN A 236 -13.27 13.77 1.17
N GLY A 237 -12.26 12.99 1.59
CA GLY A 237 -12.07 12.60 2.98
C GLY A 237 -12.96 11.45 3.45
N TYR A 238 -13.64 10.73 2.54
CA TYR A 238 -14.52 9.62 2.91
C TYR A 238 -13.75 8.34 3.27
N ILE A 239 -12.50 8.19 2.83
CA ILE A 239 -11.73 6.95 2.99
C ILE A 239 -10.82 6.98 4.22
N PHE A 240 -10.17 8.12 4.51
CA PHE A 240 -9.11 8.19 5.52
C PHE A 240 -9.49 9.15 6.65
N ASN A 241 -9.82 8.58 7.81
CA ASN A 241 -10.11 9.29 9.06
C ASN A 241 -9.43 8.58 10.23
N PHE A 242 -8.11 8.46 10.17
CA PHE A 242 -7.34 7.81 11.23
C PHE A 242 -7.16 8.72 12.42
N LYS A 243 -7.10 8.12 13.61
CA LYS A 243 -6.67 8.81 14.82
C LYS A 243 -5.20 8.50 15.11
N PHE A 244 -4.38 9.54 15.20
CA PHE A 244 -2.95 9.39 15.47
C PHE A 244 -2.70 9.73 16.93
N SER A 245 -2.53 8.68 17.75
CA SER A 245 -2.22 8.76 19.19
C SER A 245 -0.75 9.08 19.46
#